data_AF-A0A810N511-F1
#
_entry.id   AF-A0A810N511-F1
#
_cell.length_a   1.000
_cell.length_b   1.000
_cell.length_c   1.000
_cell.angle_alpha   90.00
_cell.angle_beta   90.00
_cell.angle_gamma   90.00
#
_symmetry.space_group_name_H-M   'P 1'
#
loop_
_entity.id
_entity.type
_entity.pdbx_description
1 polymer ?
#
loop_
_entity_poly.entity_id
_entity_poly.type
_entity_poly.pdbx_seq_one_letter_code
_entity_poly.pdbx_strand_id
1 'polypeptide(L)'
;MDRFRISARRLLAAVAVLGLLPALAGAPAALAAPADPGPATSGPHEAWELLAKAQVDECFDGIGMAYPPGPPCASGQAKVNQSYLWGITRAGKDLWFGTGANVNCLTSGRNLRNTTPNLNEDWVCEYGESQIAKRNPTLPPTLGDHRPPRIYTYDTRAERLTEKTGLIREASTDDANRLTTTAGIRAAGTHRGVAFVGGPALGESINLFAFDTDTGGFLGSVNLPAYGNIRHFVVADGELYAGVGVGANGGNRGHVLRWTGSKTDPFRFAVVADLPAQAADLTVHAGRIFVTTWPGDSDDTLSAPAPAVEDPTPGFAAVWMSPLLFVGDPGLTTADAGSWQQVWNVSSYEPDPVVARAYALGGLASYGGYLFWGTMHVPLKATTVHLAAYPPKNEAGVRATVQNTQRAISVFQGRNLGTPWQNVELLYGAVELPAFDPAANGGTGAWRAASTGYTPKHGTSGMGNPYNNYTWKMVVAGGKLFVGTMDWSYISKELGQQTAARLDLPGATAATLAAAPALGATPGVSAAPPPRPDPVYGADLFAFLGPNRPAEVVNNTGLGNYLNYGVRNMVSDGSTVYLGMANPMNLRTDPDDDVPEGGWELLKINAWRY
;
A
#
# COMPACT_ATOMS: atom_id res chain seq x y z
N MET A 1 27.78 -67.98 -20.21
CA MET A 1 27.81 -68.68 -21.51
C MET A 1 26.48 -68.39 -22.17
N ASP A 2 26.32 -67.73 -23.30
CA ASP A 2 27.26 -67.19 -24.26
C ASP A 2 26.59 -66.02 -25.00
N ARG A 3 27.39 -65.06 -25.45
CA ARG A 3 26.96 -63.88 -26.20
C ARG A 3 26.73 -64.25 -27.67
N PHE A 4 25.76 -63.63 -28.36
CA PHE A 4 25.98 -63.13 -29.72
C PHE A 4 25.17 -61.87 -30.03
N ARG A 5 25.88 -60.89 -30.60
CA ARG A 5 25.43 -59.60 -31.14
C ARG A 5 24.86 -59.79 -32.56
N ILE A 6 24.06 -58.83 -33.07
CA ILE A 6 24.39 -57.95 -34.21
C ILE A 6 23.17 -57.09 -34.65
N SER A 7 23.49 -55.80 -34.85
CA SER A 7 22.79 -54.66 -35.49
C SER A 7 22.34 -54.94 -36.95
N ALA A 8 21.57 -54.18 -37.74
CA ALA A 8 20.88 -52.88 -37.69
C ALA A 8 20.11 -52.69 -39.02
N ARG A 9 19.25 -51.65 -39.06
CA ARG A 9 18.79 -50.81 -40.20
C ARG A 9 17.41 -51.08 -40.85
N ARG A 10 16.51 -50.13 -40.53
CA ARG A 10 15.63 -49.28 -41.38
C ARG A 10 14.67 -49.93 -42.38
N LEU A 11 13.37 -49.65 -42.21
CA LEU A 11 12.51 -49.04 -43.25
C LEU A 11 11.18 -48.51 -42.67
N LEU A 12 10.71 -47.41 -43.27
CA LEU A 12 9.50 -46.65 -42.91
C LEU A 12 8.20 -47.39 -43.26
N ALA A 13 7.13 -47.18 -42.48
CA ALA A 13 5.89 -46.49 -42.87
C ALA A 13 4.71 -46.85 -41.94
N ALA A 14 3.82 -45.87 -41.76
CA ALA A 14 2.74 -45.74 -40.79
C ALA A 14 1.64 -46.82 -40.84
N VAL A 15 0.96 -47.07 -39.70
CA VAL A 15 -0.48 -46.76 -39.47
C VAL A 15 -0.73 -46.85 -37.95
N ALA A 16 -1.53 -45.89 -37.46
CA ALA A 16 -1.94 -45.67 -36.08
C ALA A 16 -2.73 -46.84 -35.47
N VAL A 17 -2.69 -46.97 -34.14
CA VAL A 17 -3.87 -47.09 -33.25
C VAL A 17 -3.44 -47.22 -31.78
N LEU A 18 -4.02 -46.34 -30.95
CA LEU A 18 -4.20 -46.35 -29.50
C LEU A 18 -2.98 -46.61 -28.57
N GLY A 19 -2.51 -45.54 -27.93
CA GLY A 19 -1.63 -45.61 -26.75
C GLY A 19 -2.04 -44.59 -25.70
N LEU A 20 -2.57 -45.10 -24.58
CA LEU A 20 -2.58 -44.44 -23.28
C LEU A 20 -1.15 -44.05 -22.88
N LEU A 21 -0.90 -42.79 -22.54
CA LEU A 21 0.26 -42.36 -21.76
C LEU A 21 -0.08 -41.12 -20.92
N PRO A 22 0.62 -40.93 -19.78
CA PRO A 22 0.16 -40.17 -18.62
C PRO A 22 0.36 -38.66 -18.78
N ALA A 23 -0.48 -37.91 -18.07
CA ALA A 23 -0.28 -36.49 -17.83
C ALA A 23 1.05 -36.28 -17.08
N LEU A 24 2.07 -35.84 -17.81
CA LEU A 24 3.22 -35.17 -17.21
C LEU A 24 2.72 -33.81 -16.72
N ALA A 25 2.38 -33.74 -15.44
CA ALA A 25 2.29 -32.49 -14.72
C ALA A 25 3.66 -31.81 -14.78
N GLY A 26 3.79 -30.78 -15.61
CA GLY A 26 4.91 -29.85 -15.48
C GLY A 26 4.78 -29.17 -14.14
N ALA A 27 5.75 -29.40 -13.25
CA ALA A 27 5.89 -28.61 -12.04
C ALA A 27 5.92 -27.11 -12.43
N PRO A 28 5.13 -26.25 -11.79
CA PRO A 28 5.34 -24.81 -11.96
C PRO A 28 6.73 -24.49 -11.44
N ALA A 29 7.55 -23.85 -12.27
CA ALA A 29 8.87 -23.41 -11.86
C ALA A 29 8.72 -22.35 -10.75
N ALA A 30 9.25 -22.66 -9.57
CA ALA A 30 9.60 -21.67 -8.56
C ALA A 30 10.34 -20.51 -9.24
N LEU A 31 9.95 -19.27 -8.96
CA LEU A 31 10.74 -18.11 -9.32
C LEU A 31 12.01 -18.15 -8.46
N ALA A 32 13.08 -18.76 -8.97
CA ALA A 32 14.38 -18.66 -8.35
C ALA A 32 14.73 -17.17 -8.20
N ALA A 33 15.18 -16.78 -7.00
CA ALA A 33 15.73 -15.45 -6.77
C ALA A 33 16.77 -15.13 -7.87
N PRO A 34 16.77 -13.91 -8.45
CA PRO A 34 17.83 -13.54 -9.37
C PRO A 34 19.18 -13.67 -8.66
N ALA A 35 20.18 -14.15 -9.41
CA ALA A 35 21.53 -14.32 -8.90
C ALA A 35 22.06 -13.01 -8.29
N ASP A 36 22.78 -13.14 -7.17
CA ASP A 36 23.41 -12.05 -6.42
C ASP A 36 23.95 -10.95 -7.35
N PRO A 37 23.48 -9.69 -7.23
CA PRO A 37 24.12 -8.60 -7.92
C PRO A 37 25.55 -8.50 -7.37
N GLY A 38 26.54 -8.64 -8.26
CA GLY A 38 27.94 -8.35 -7.95
C GLY A 38 28.07 -7.01 -7.22
N PRO A 39 29.13 -6.85 -6.41
CA PRO A 39 29.11 -6.04 -5.19
C PRO A 39 28.55 -4.63 -5.45
N ALA A 40 27.29 -4.44 -5.06
CA ALA A 40 26.83 -3.12 -4.67
C ALA A 40 27.80 -2.64 -3.59
N THR A 41 28.21 -1.38 -3.65
CA THR A 41 29.08 -0.77 -2.63
C THR A 41 28.36 -0.83 -1.28
N SER A 42 28.56 -1.93 -0.57
CA SER A 42 28.05 -2.20 0.77
C SER A 42 28.79 -1.26 1.71
N GLY A 43 28.15 -0.14 2.03
CA GLY A 43 28.41 0.55 3.28
C GLY A 43 28.19 -0.41 4.46
N PRO A 44 28.74 -0.10 5.64
CA PRO A 44 28.82 -1.04 6.75
C PRO A 44 27.46 -1.64 7.14
N HIS A 45 27.48 -2.96 7.36
CA HIS A 45 26.37 -3.84 7.76
C HIS A 45 25.26 -3.19 8.61
N GLU A 46 24.04 -3.25 8.06
CA GLU A 46 22.73 -3.48 8.68
C GLU A 46 22.63 -3.21 10.20
N ALA A 47 22.22 -2.00 10.57
CA ALA A 47 21.86 -1.65 11.94
C ALA A 47 20.34 -1.63 12.15
N TRP A 48 19.67 -2.72 11.76
CA TRP A 48 18.28 -2.98 12.14
C TRP A 48 18.15 -4.20 13.05
N GLU A 49 17.03 -4.26 13.76
CA GLU A 49 16.72 -5.28 14.75
C GLU A 49 15.27 -5.74 14.54
N LEU A 50 15.06 -7.05 14.38
CA LEU A 50 13.73 -7.65 14.37
C LEU A 50 13.21 -7.75 15.81
N LEU A 51 12.12 -7.05 16.09
CA LEU A 51 11.52 -6.99 17.43
C LEU A 51 10.39 -8.00 17.61
N ALA A 52 9.58 -8.17 16.57
CA ALA A 52 8.43 -9.08 16.58
C ALA A 52 7.99 -9.43 15.16
N LYS A 53 7.32 -10.58 15.03
CA LYS A 53 6.79 -11.07 13.76
C LYS A 53 5.45 -11.78 13.93
N ALA A 54 4.64 -11.73 12.88
CA ALA A 54 3.41 -12.50 12.76
C ALA A 54 3.65 -13.99 13.05
N GLN A 55 2.66 -14.63 13.68
CA GLN A 55 2.65 -16.07 13.93
C GLN A 55 1.70 -16.74 12.94
N VAL A 56 1.92 -18.02 12.68
CA VAL A 56 0.96 -18.88 11.96
C VAL A 56 -0.41 -18.74 12.62
N ASP A 57 -1.45 -18.58 11.80
CA ASP A 57 -2.81 -18.34 12.29
C ASP A 57 -3.90 -19.18 11.61
N GLU A 58 -3.55 -20.01 10.63
CA GLU A 58 -4.46 -20.90 9.92
C GLU A 58 -3.72 -22.13 9.40
N CYS A 59 -4.46 -23.22 9.21
CA CYS A 59 -3.99 -24.40 8.47
C CYS A 59 -4.74 -24.45 7.14
N PHE A 60 -4.01 -24.50 6.05
CA PHE A 60 -4.52 -24.46 4.68
C PHE A 60 -4.44 -25.84 4.04
N ASP A 61 -5.55 -26.33 3.47
CA ASP A 61 -5.65 -27.68 2.87
C ASP A 61 -5.98 -27.65 1.37
N GLY A 62 -5.88 -26.47 0.76
CA GLY A 62 -6.23 -26.23 -0.65
C GLY A 62 -7.41 -25.26 -0.84
N ILE A 63 -7.48 -24.66 -2.03
CA ILE A 63 -8.56 -23.74 -2.39
C ILE A 63 -9.90 -24.48 -2.36
N GLY A 64 -10.88 -23.91 -1.67
CA GLY A 64 -12.23 -24.46 -1.60
C GLY A 64 -12.40 -25.58 -0.57
N MET A 65 -11.32 -26.02 0.08
CA MET A 65 -11.33 -27.07 1.09
C MET A 65 -11.61 -26.50 2.49
N ALA A 66 -12.08 -27.37 3.39
CA ALA A 66 -12.27 -26.98 4.79
C ALA A 66 -10.91 -26.78 5.46
N TYR A 67 -10.79 -25.77 6.32
CA TYR A 67 -9.54 -25.49 7.03
C TYR A 67 -9.36 -26.50 8.18
N PRO A 68 -8.23 -27.24 8.23
CA PRO A 68 -7.93 -28.12 9.33
C PRO A 68 -7.83 -27.38 10.68
N PRO A 69 -8.04 -28.06 11.81
CA PRO A 69 -7.82 -27.48 13.12
C PRO A 69 -6.34 -27.16 13.35
N GLY A 70 -6.09 -26.10 14.13
CA GLY A 70 -4.77 -25.56 14.42
C GLY A 70 -4.80 -24.03 14.42
N PRO A 71 -3.65 -23.36 14.54
CA PRO A 71 -2.29 -23.91 14.72
C PRO A 71 -2.04 -24.53 16.13
N PRO A 72 -1.01 -25.40 16.30
CA PRO A 72 -0.15 -25.96 15.25
C PRO A 72 -0.93 -26.90 14.32
N CYS A 73 -0.52 -26.99 13.05
CA CYS A 73 -1.22 -27.75 12.03
C CYS A 73 -0.87 -29.24 12.13
N ALA A 74 -1.86 -30.08 12.47
CA ALA A 74 -1.70 -31.53 12.41
C ALA A 74 -1.79 -32.08 10.97
N SER A 75 -2.50 -31.35 10.11
CA SER A 75 -2.63 -31.59 8.67
C SER A 75 -2.80 -30.25 7.95
N GLY A 76 -2.55 -30.23 6.65
CA GLY A 76 -2.49 -29.00 5.85
C GLY A 76 -1.18 -28.22 6.05
N GLN A 77 -1.02 -27.17 5.25
CA GLN A 77 0.11 -26.26 5.28
C GLN A 77 -0.15 -25.12 6.28
N ALA A 78 0.86 -24.75 7.06
CA ALA A 78 0.78 -23.58 7.92
C ALA A 78 0.63 -22.30 7.08
N LYS A 79 -0.24 -21.38 7.52
CA LYS A 79 -0.52 -20.13 6.82
C LYS A 79 -0.49 -18.95 7.80
N VAL A 80 0.12 -17.84 7.37
CA VAL A 80 0.19 -16.58 8.11
C VAL A 80 -0.64 -15.52 7.38
N ASN A 81 -1.89 -15.35 7.80
CA ASN A 81 -2.80 -14.39 7.16
C ASN A 81 -2.49 -12.94 7.55
N GLN A 82 -1.95 -12.67 8.75
CA GLN A 82 -1.61 -11.31 9.20
C GLN A 82 -0.44 -10.73 8.39
N SER A 83 -0.75 -10.18 7.23
CA SER A 83 0.24 -9.72 6.25
C SER A 83 0.91 -8.38 6.61
N TYR A 84 0.18 -7.47 7.24
CA TYR A 84 0.61 -6.07 7.39
C TYR A 84 0.62 -5.64 8.86
N LEU A 85 1.65 -4.91 9.27
CA LEU A 85 1.56 -4.01 10.42
C LEU A 85 0.99 -2.67 9.93
N TRP A 86 -0.34 -2.53 10.02
CA TRP A 86 -1.08 -1.61 9.15
C TRP A 86 -1.41 -0.26 9.78
N GLY A 87 -1.38 -0.16 11.11
CA GLY A 87 -1.43 1.10 11.86
C GLY A 87 -0.56 0.98 13.11
N ILE A 88 0.21 2.02 13.43
CA ILE A 88 1.10 2.06 14.59
C ILE A 88 1.14 3.45 15.23
N THR A 89 1.26 3.48 16.54
CA THR A 89 1.43 4.69 17.34
C THR A 89 2.25 4.35 18.60
N ARG A 90 2.61 5.38 19.39
CA ARG A 90 3.48 5.21 20.56
C ARG A 90 2.92 5.96 21.77
N ALA A 91 2.81 5.24 22.89
CA ALA A 91 2.51 5.82 24.21
C ALA A 91 3.65 5.49 25.19
N GLY A 92 4.52 6.46 25.46
CA GLY A 92 5.67 6.24 26.36
C GLY A 92 6.59 5.15 25.85
N LYS A 93 6.73 4.04 26.59
CA LYS A 93 7.57 2.91 26.19
C LYS A 93 6.85 1.90 25.28
N ASP A 94 5.53 2.02 25.13
CA ASP A 94 4.73 1.02 24.43
C ASP A 94 4.42 1.49 23.01
N LEU A 95 4.68 0.61 22.05
CA LEU A 95 4.18 0.73 20.69
C LEU A 95 2.82 0.04 20.63
N TRP A 96 1.80 0.75 20.17
CA TRP A 96 0.47 0.20 19.92
C TRP A 96 0.31 0.03 18.43
N PHE A 97 -0.09 -1.16 17.99
CA PHE A 97 -0.34 -1.41 16.57
C PHE A 97 -1.43 -2.42 16.33
N GLY A 98 -1.94 -2.43 15.10
CA GLY A 98 -2.76 -3.53 14.64
C GLY A 98 -2.48 -3.89 13.19
N THR A 99 -3.10 -4.98 12.76
CA THR A 99 -2.71 -5.68 11.55
C THR A 99 -3.75 -5.58 10.44
N GLY A 100 -3.32 -5.91 9.22
CA GLY A 100 -4.20 -6.22 8.10
C GLY A 100 -3.95 -7.64 7.62
N ALA A 101 -5.01 -8.43 7.49
CA ALA A 101 -4.90 -9.80 7.00
C ALA A 101 -5.12 -9.89 5.48
N ASN A 102 -4.30 -10.69 4.79
CA ASN A 102 -4.35 -10.93 3.34
C ASN A 102 -4.56 -9.66 2.50
N VAL A 103 -3.89 -8.56 2.86
CA VAL A 103 -4.20 -7.24 2.29
C VAL A 103 -3.92 -7.19 0.78
N ASN A 104 -2.98 -7.99 0.28
CA ASN A 104 -2.77 -8.14 -1.16
C ASN A 104 -4.02 -8.70 -1.87
N CYS A 105 -4.59 -9.79 -1.35
CA CYS A 105 -5.82 -10.39 -1.90
C CYS A 105 -7.00 -9.43 -1.79
N LEU A 106 -7.18 -8.75 -0.65
CA LEU A 106 -8.23 -7.75 -0.47
C LEU A 106 -8.07 -6.54 -1.40
N THR A 107 -6.82 -6.09 -1.64
CA THR A 107 -6.54 -4.96 -2.53
C THR A 107 -6.83 -5.34 -3.98
N SER A 108 -6.37 -6.52 -4.43
CA SER A 108 -6.63 -7.05 -5.77
C SER A 108 -8.14 -7.30 -5.98
N GLY A 109 -8.81 -7.92 -5.02
CA GLY A 109 -10.24 -8.17 -5.05
C GLY A 109 -11.06 -6.88 -5.11
N ARG A 110 -10.71 -5.87 -4.30
CA ARG A 110 -11.49 -4.63 -4.22
C ARG A 110 -11.20 -3.64 -5.35
N ASN A 111 -9.92 -3.41 -5.67
CA ASN A 111 -9.51 -2.37 -6.64
C ASN A 111 -9.44 -2.88 -8.08
N LEU A 112 -9.17 -4.17 -8.26
CA LEU A 112 -9.07 -4.80 -9.58
C LEU A 112 -10.22 -5.77 -9.83
N ARG A 113 -11.15 -5.95 -8.87
CA ARG A 113 -12.29 -6.89 -8.96
C ARG A 113 -11.83 -8.32 -9.28
N ASN A 114 -10.66 -8.73 -8.80
CA ASN A 114 -10.22 -10.10 -8.98
C ASN A 114 -11.07 -11.04 -8.09
N THR A 115 -11.54 -12.13 -8.68
CA THR A 115 -12.31 -13.18 -7.98
C THR A 115 -11.84 -14.57 -8.36
N THR A 116 -10.82 -14.68 -9.21
CA THR A 116 -10.26 -15.96 -9.65
C THR A 116 -9.21 -16.40 -8.64
N PRO A 117 -9.42 -17.54 -7.94
CA PRO A 117 -8.45 -18.03 -6.98
C PRO A 117 -7.07 -18.26 -7.62
N ASN A 118 -6.02 -18.00 -6.85
CA ASN A 118 -4.65 -18.26 -7.26
C ASN A 118 -3.87 -18.90 -6.12
N LEU A 119 -2.99 -19.84 -6.49
CA LEU A 119 -2.11 -20.54 -5.58
C LEU A 119 -0.75 -20.70 -6.27
N ASN A 120 0.31 -20.34 -5.57
CA ASN A 120 1.68 -20.70 -5.91
C ASN A 120 2.40 -21.15 -4.62
N GLU A 121 3.72 -21.31 -4.67
CA GLU A 121 4.51 -21.76 -3.51
C GLU A 121 4.57 -20.72 -2.38
N ASP A 122 4.35 -19.44 -2.69
CA ASP A 122 4.55 -18.31 -1.77
C ASP A 122 3.26 -17.82 -1.10
N TRP A 123 2.14 -17.82 -1.83
CA TRP A 123 0.86 -17.31 -1.33
C TRP A 123 -0.35 -17.94 -2.01
N VAL A 124 -1.49 -17.78 -1.33
CA VAL A 124 -2.82 -18.08 -1.85
C VAL A 124 -3.76 -16.89 -1.68
N CYS A 125 -4.57 -16.62 -2.71
CA CYS A 125 -5.81 -15.86 -2.58
C CYS A 125 -6.97 -16.78 -3.02
N GLU A 126 -7.91 -17.01 -2.12
CA GLU A 126 -9.01 -17.95 -2.29
C GLU A 126 -10.28 -17.27 -2.80
N TYR A 127 -10.45 -15.96 -2.56
CA TYR A 127 -11.64 -15.18 -2.90
C TYR A 127 -12.94 -15.89 -2.46
N GLY A 128 -13.90 -16.03 -3.38
CA GLY A 128 -15.19 -16.68 -3.11
C GLY A 128 -15.08 -18.16 -2.72
N GLU A 129 -13.93 -18.81 -2.99
CA GLU A 129 -13.70 -20.20 -2.60
C GLU A 129 -13.21 -20.34 -1.15
N SER A 130 -12.90 -19.25 -0.47
CA SER A 130 -12.52 -19.29 0.94
C SER A 130 -13.64 -19.88 1.81
N GLN A 131 -13.25 -20.59 2.88
CA GLN A 131 -14.22 -21.09 3.86
C GLN A 131 -15.00 -19.95 4.52
N ILE A 132 -14.39 -18.76 4.65
CA ILE A 132 -15.04 -17.56 5.19
C ILE A 132 -16.19 -17.11 4.27
N ALA A 133 -15.96 -16.99 2.96
CA ALA A 133 -17.02 -16.63 2.01
C ALA A 133 -18.10 -17.73 1.93
N LYS A 134 -17.72 -19.02 1.93
CA LYS A 134 -18.68 -20.13 1.92
C LYS A 134 -19.60 -20.15 3.15
N ARG A 135 -19.09 -19.75 4.31
CA ARG A 135 -19.88 -19.64 5.57
C ARG A 135 -20.67 -18.33 5.67
N ASN A 136 -20.33 -17.32 4.87
CA ASN A 136 -21.02 -16.04 4.84
C ASN A 136 -21.39 -15.66 3.40
N PRO A 137 -22.49 -16.19 2.85
CA PRO A 137 -22.88 -15.96 1.45
C PRO A 137 -23.15 -14.49 1.07
N THR A 138 -23.29 -13.59 2.04
CA THR A 138 -23.46 -12.15 1.78
C THR A 138 -22.13 -11.40 1.64
N LEU A 139 -21.01 -12.03 2.01
CA LEU A 139 -19.67 -11.47 1.79
C LEU A 139 -19.33 -11.58 0.30
N PRO A 140 -19.06 -10.46 -0.41
CA PRO A 140 -18.68 -10.50 -1.80
C PRO A 140 -17.42 -11.37 -2.01
N PRO A 141 -17.32 -12.12 -3.13
CA PRO A 141 -16.13 -12.93 -3.43
C PRO A 141 -14.82 -12.13 -3.40
N THR A 142 -14.87 -10.84 -3.76
CA THR A 142 -13.74 -9.90 -3.72
C THR A 142 -13.18 -9.65 -2.31
N LEU A 143 -13.91 -10.03 -1.27
CA LEU A 143 -13.53 -9.89 0.15
C LEU A 143 -13.39 -11.24 0.86
N GLY A 144 -13.46 -12.37 0.16
CA GLY A 144 -13.48 -13.70 0.78
C GLY A 144 -12.22 -14.04 1.58
N ASP A 145 -11.06 -13.49 1.20
CA ASP A 145 -9.79 -13.66 1.94
C ASP A 145 -9.73 -12.89 3.26
N HIS A 146 -10.79 -12.18 3.64
CA HIS A 146 -10.87 -11.46 4.91
C HIS A 146 -10.60 -12.40 6.11
N ARG A 147 -9.80 -11.90 7.06
CA ARG A 147 -9.68 -12.45 8.42
C ARG A 147 -9.72 -11.28 9.40
N PRO A 148 -10.32 -11.45 10.60
CA PRO A 148 -10.29 -10.40 11.62
C PRO A 148 -8.86 -9.99 11.94
N PRO A 149 -8.58 -8.68 12.10
CA PRO A 149 -7.26 -8.21 12.44
C PRO A 149 -6.93 -8.52 13.90
N ARG A 150 -5.66 -8.34 14.22
CA ARG A 150 -5.11 -8.46 15.57
C ARG A 150 -4.56 -7.11 16.03
N ILE A 151 -4.56 -6.92 17.34
CA ILE A 151 -4.07 -5.69 17.99
C ILE A 151 -3.03 -6.08 19.02
N TYR A 152 -1.94 -5.33 19.08
CA TYR A 152 -0.78 -5.62 19.91
C TYR A 152 -0.26 -4.39 20.62
N THR A 153 0.45 -4.64 21.71
CA THR A 153 1.42 -3.72 22.30
C THR A 153 2.81 -4.34 22.26
N TYR A 154 3.84 -3.56 21.97
CA TYR A 154 5.24 -3.94 22.17
C TYR A 154 5.89 -2.99 23.18
N ASP A 155 6.33 -3.54 24.32
CA ASP A 155 7.08 -2.79 25.33
C ASP A 155 8.54 -2.69 24.90
N THR A 156 8.98 -1.48 24.54
CA THR A 156 10.35 -1.24 24.02
C THR A 156 11.45 -1.35 25.07
N ARG A 157 11.10 -1.39 26.37
CA ARG A 157 12.08 -1.59 27.46
C ARG A 157 12.17 -3.04 27.89
N ALA A 158 11.03 -3.72 27.93
CA ALA A 158 10.97 -5.13 28.31
C ALA A 158 11.13 -6.07 27.10
N GLU A 159 11.19 -5.51 25.88
CA GLU A 159 11.29 -6.24 24.61
C GLU A 159 10.21 -7.32 24.47
N ARG A 160 8.97 -6.93 24.79
CA ARG A 160 7.87 -7.89 24.94
C ARG A 160 6.65 -7.49 24.13
N LEU A 161 6.30 -8.35 23.18
CA LEU A 161 5.03 -8.32 22.47
C LEU A 161 3.90 -8.85 23.38
N THR A 162 2.75 -8.19 23.34
CA THR A 162 1.51 -8.64 24.00
C THR A 162 0.35 -8.48 23.04
N GLU A 163 -0.38 -9.56 22.78
CA GLU A 163 -1.62 -9.47 22.02
C GLU A 163 -2.77 -8.93 22.88
N LYS A 164 -3.53 -7.99 22.34
CA LYS A 164 -4.66 -7.30 22.99
C LYS A 164 -6.02 -7.67 22.40
N THR A 165 -6.03 -8.45 21.32
CA THR A 165 -7.25 -8.87 20.60
C THR A 165 -8.28 -9.56 21.51
N GLY A 166 -7.84 -10.38 22.46
CA GLY A 166 -8.71 -11.10 23.40
C GLY A 166 -9.58 -10.17 24.26
N LEU A 167 -9.02 -9.02 24.68
CA LEU A 167 -9.73 -8.04 25.49
C LEU A 167 -10.98 -7.49 24.79
N ILE A 168 -10.95 -7.38 23.45
CA ILE A 168 -12.11 -6.95 22.67
C ILE A 168 -13.14 -8.08 22.56
N ARG A 169 -12.68 -9.30 22.28
CA ARG A 169 -13.56 -10.47 22.08
C ARG A 169 -14.31 -10.84 23.35
N GLU A 170 -13.67 -10.67 24.49
CA GLU A 170 -14.20 -11.03 25.81
C GLU A 170 -15.06 -9.93 26.43
N ALA A 171 -14.95 -8.67 25.94
CA ALA A 171 -15.70 -7.53 26.48
C ALA A 171 -17.21 -7.64 26.24
N SER A 172 -17.63 -7.87 24.99
CA SER A 172 -19.03 -8.10 24.63
C SER A 172 -19.16 -8.72 23.23
N THR A 173 -20.32 -9.30 22.94
CA THR A 173 -20.67 -9.80 21.60
C THR A 173 -20.59 -8.69 20.55
N ASP A 174 -21.00 -7.46 20.88
CA ASP A 174 -20.97 -6.34 19.95
C ASP A 174 -19.54 -5.91 19.62
N ASP A 175 -18.65 -5.87 20.62
CA ASP A 175 -17.23 -5.56 20.43
C ASP A 175 -16.54 -6.65 19.58
N ALA A 176 -16.83 -7.92 19.85
CA ALA A 176 -16.36 -9.06 19.07
C ALA A 176 -16.84 -9.00 17.61
N ASN A 177 -18.10 -8.60 17.38
CA ASN A 177 -18.67 -8.42 16.04
C ASN A 177 -18.02 -7.25 15.30
N ARG A 178 -17.75 -6.13 15.97
CA ARG A 178 -17.02 -5.00 15.36
C ARG A 178 -15.61 -5.40 14.97
N LEU A 179 -14.89 -6.15 15.81
CA LEU A 179 -13.58 -6.68 15.44
C LEU A 179 -13.67 -7.60 14.22
N THR A 180 -14.62 -8.53 14.22
CA THR A 180 -14.82 -9.51 13.13
C THR A 180 -15.13 -8.84 11.80
N THR A 181 -15.90 -7.75 11.84
CA THR A 181 -16.30 -6.97 10.66
C THR A 181 -15.32 -5.85 10.29
N THR A 182 -14.17 -5.74 10.97
CA THR A 182 -13.12 -4.78 10.62
C THR A 182 -12.20 -5.41 9.59
N ALA A 183 -12.05 -4.82 8.40
CA ALA A 183 -11.18 -5.34 7.33
C ALA A 183 -9.69 -5.30 7.70
N GLY A 184 -9.29 -4.35 8.55
CA GLY A 184 -7.98 -4.32 9.18
C GLY A 184 -7.74 -3.04 9.95
N ILE A 185 -6.76 -3.06 10.85
CA ILE A 185 -6.40 -1.91 11.71
C ILE A 185 -5.43 -1.01 10.95
N ARG A 186 -5.99 -0.13 10.14
CA ARG A 186 -5.24 0.75 9.23
C ARG A 186 -4.73 2.04 9.88
N ALA A 187 -5.28 2.41 11.03
CA ALA A 187 -4.97 3.64 11.73
C ALA A 187 -4.73 3.39 13.21
N ALA A 188 -3.77 4.14 13.78
CA ALA A 188 -3.53 4.17 15.21
C ALA A 188 -3.08 5.56 15.65
N GLY A 189 -3.46 5.98 16.85
CA GLY A 189 -3.11 7.27 17.44
C GLY A 189 -3.25 7.25 18.95
N THR A 190 -2.40 7.98 19.66
CA THR A 190 -2.42 8.06 21.13
C THR A 190 -2.51 9.49 21.61
N HIS A 191 -3.37 9.76 22.59
CA HIS A 191 -3.44 11.05 23.25
C HIS A 191 -4.10 10.96 24.63
N ARG A 192 -3.63 11.76 25.60
CA ARG A 192 -4.18 11.89 26.97
C ARG A 192 -4.56 10.55 27.62
N GLY A 193 -3.68 9.56 27.50
CA GLY A 193 -3.82 8.25 28.12
C GLY A 193 -4.72 7.26 27.36
N VAL A 194 -5.14 7.58 26.13
CA VAL A 194 -5.94 6.70 25.27
C VAL A 194 -5.14 6.33 24.01
N ALA A 195 -5.10 5.04 23.67
CA ALA A 195 -4.69 4.54 22.37
C ALA A 195 -5.92 4.19 21.53
N PHE A 196 -6.07 4.83 20.38
CA PHE A 196 -7.01 4.44 19.34
C PHE A 196 -6.32 3.53 18.35
N VAL A 197 -7.00 2.45 17.99
CA VAL A 197 -6.68 1.61 16.84
C VAL A 197 -7.97 1.33 16.07
N GLY A 198 -7.91 1.33 14.75
CA GLY A 198 -9.11 1.07 13.96
C GLY A 198 -8.88 1.12 12.46
N GLY A 199 -9.95 0.94 11.71
CA GLY A 199 -9.88 0.91 10.26
C GLY A 199 -11.22 0.68 9.58
N PRO A 200 -11.22 0.51 8.25
CA PRO A 200 -12.42 0.21 7.48
C PRO A 200 -13.13 -1.04 8.01
N ALA A 201 -14.45 -0.96 8.14
CA ALA A 201 -15.29 -2.14 8.23
C ALA A 201 -15.38 -2.82 6.85
N LEU A 202 -15.93 -4.04 6.80
CA LEU A 202 -16.26 -4.71 5.55
C LEU A 202 -17.34 -3.98 4.73
N GLY A 203 -18.13 -3.11 5.39
CA GLY A 203 -19.10 -2.23 4.76
C GLY A 203 -18.57 -0.82 4.52
N GLU A 204 -19.46 0.17 4.60
CA GLU A 204 -19.18 1.59 4.29
C GLU A 204 -18.81 2.43 5.53
N SER A 205 -18.39 1.78 6.61
CA SER A 205 -18.13 2.40 7.91
C SER A 205 -16.69 2.15 8.39
N ILE A 206 -16.30 2.77 9.50
CA ILE A 206 -15.07 2.46 10.23
C ILE A 206 -15.43 1.95 11.61
N ASN A 207 -14.60 1.03 12.10
CA ASN A 207 -14.63 0.58 13.49
C ASN A 207 -13.40 1.16 14.20
N LEU A 208 -13.60 1.75 15.39
CA LEU A 208 -12.53 2.22 16.27
C LEU A 208 -12.60 1.49 17.60
N PHE A 209 -11.43 1.19 18.15
CA PHE A 209 -11.22 0.55 19.44
C PHE A 209 -10.33 1.46 20.29
N ALA A 210 -10.66 1.62 21.56
CA ALA A 210 -9.91 2.46 22.49
C ALA A 210 -9.33 1.62 23.63
N PHE A 211 -8.11 1.94 24.02
CA PHE A 211 -7.40 1.31 25.12
C PHE A 211 -6.80 2.36 26.04
N ASP A 212 -6.77 2.07 27.34
CA ASP A 212 -6.05 2.88 28.32
C ASP A 212 -4.55 2.59 28.20
N THR A 213 -3.73 3.62 28.00
CA THR A 213 -2.28 3.44 27.77
C THR A 213 -1.49 3.15 29.03
N ASP A 214 -2.06 3.40 30.21
CA ASP A 214 -1.37 3.24 31.49
C ASP A 214 -1.55 1.81 32.02
N THR A 215 -2.75 1.26 31.84
CA THR A 215 -3.14 -0.09 32.31
C THR A 215 -3.14 -1.12 31.19
N GLY A 216 -3.23 -0.68 29.93
CA GLY A 216 -3.42 -1.54 28.77
C GLY A 216 -4.80 -2.18 28.68
N GLY A 217 -5.78 -1.70 29.45
CA GLY A 217 -7.16 -2.18 29.48
C GLY A 217 -7.98 -1.65 28.31
N PHE A 218 -8.99 -2.42 27.89
CA PHE A 218 -9.92 -2.03 26.83
C PHE A 218 -10.96 -1.03 27.36
N LEU A 219 -11.12 0.10 26.67
CA LEU A 219 -12.06 1.17 27.04
C LEU A 219 -13.39 1.09 26.28
N GLY A 220 -13.44 0.31 25.20
CA GLY A 220 -14.64 0.11 24.39
C GLY A 220 -14.37 0.18 22.89
N SER A 221 -15.43 0.04 22.09
CA SER A 221 -15.38 0.24 20.64
C SER A 221 -16.61 0.98 20.11
N VAL A 222 -16.47 1.58 18.94
CA VAL A 222 -17.55 2.28 18.23
C VAL A 222 -17.51 1.98 16.74
N ASN A 223 -18.69 1.96 16.12
CA ASN A 223 -18.82 2.06 14.66
C ASN A 223 -19.17 3.51 14.29
N LEU A 224 -18.45 4.09 13.33
CA LEU A 224 -18.75 5.41 12.79
C LEU A 224 -19.29 5.24 11.37
N PRO A 225 -20.64 5.23 11.18
CA PRO A 225 -21.26 4.83 9.92
C PRO A 225 -21.06 5.84 8.78
N ALA A 226 -20.70 7.09 9.09
CA ALA A 226 -20.48 8.12 8.09
C ALA A 226 -19.16 7.96 7.32
N TYR A 227 -18.21 7.19 7.86
CA TYR A 227 -16.84 7.17 7.35
C TYR A 227 -16.46 5.77 6.92
N GLY A 228 -16.07 5.54 5.66
CA GLY A 228 -15.68 4.20 5.19
C GLY A 228 -14.18 3.93 5.20
N ASN A 229 -13.35 4.91 5.58
CA ASN A 229 -11.90 4.75 5.58
C ASN A 229 -11.21 5.70 6.57
N ILE A 230 -10.08 5.25 7.11
CA ILE A 230 -9.22 6.00 8.04
C ILE A 230 -7.79 5.49 7.90
N ARG A 231 -6.80 6.37 8.10
CA ARG A 231 -5.38 6.01 7.93
C ARG A 231 -4.45 6.50 9.02
N HIS A 232 -4.42 7.79 9.31
CA HIS A 232 -3.42 8.33 10.23
C HIS A 232 -4.06 9.30 11.24
N PHE A 233 -3.43 9.32 12.41
CA PHE A 233 -3.68 10.31 13.44
C PHE A 233 -2.46 11.23 13.56
N VAL A 234 -2.68 12.47 13.98
CA VAL A 234 -1.61 13.41 14.32
C VAL A 234 -2.00 14.18 15.59
N VAL A 235 -1.02 14.40 16.47
CA VAL A 235 -1.20 15.35 17.58
C VAL A 235 -0.69 16.71 17.11
N ALA A 236 -1.53 17.73 17.20
CA ALA A 236 -1.23 19.09 16.78
C ALA A 236 -1.79 20.08 17.81
N ASP A 237 -0.97 21.03 18.24
CA ASP A 237 -1.35 22.03 19.26
C ASP A 237 -2.04 21.42 20.51
N GLY A 238 -1.49 20.32 21.01
CA GLY A 238 -2.00 19.65 22.21
C GLY A 238 -3.30 18.88 22.02
N GLU A 239 -3.76 18.66 20.80
CA GLU A 239 -5.01 17.96 20.45
C GLU A 239 -4.77 16.85 19.42
N LEU A 240 -5.64 15.83 19.40
CA LEU A 240 -5.53 14.69 18.48
C LEU A 240 -6.49 14.84 17.29
N TYR A 241 -5.99 14.59 16.09
CA TYR A 241 -6.74 14.66 14.84
C TYR A 241 -6.64 13.37 14.05
N ALA A 242 -7.67 13.05 13.28
CA ALA A 242 -7.70 11.91 12.36
C ALA A 242 -8.27 12.33 11.00
N GLY A 243 -7.62 11.92 9.91
CA GLY A 243 -8.20 12.03 8.57
C GLY A 243 -9.08 10.82 8.25
N VAL A 244 -10.30 11.06 7.79
CA VAL A 244 -11.26 10.03 7.41
C VAL A 244 -11.82 10.28 6.01
N GLY A 245 -12.23 9.21 5.35
CA GLY A 245 -13.01 9.26 4.11
C GLY A 245 -14.49 9.04 4.40
N VAL A 246 -15.36 9.83 3.77
CA VAL A 246 -16.81 9.77 3.91
C VAL A 246 -17.42 8.80 2.87
N GLY A 247 -18.40 8.02 3.30
CA GLY A 247 -19.09 7.02 2.45
C GLY A 247 -18.25 5.79 2.14
N ALA A 248 -18.73 4.94 1.22
CA ALA A 248 -18.10 3.68 0.84
C ALA A 248 -16.60 3.85 0.51
N ASN A 249 -15.72 3.19 1.28
CA ASN A 249 -14.27 3.32 1.20
C ASN A 249 -13.70 4.75 1.31
N GLY A 250 -14.50 5.75 1.66
CA GLY A 250 -14.13 7.16 1.57
C GLY A 250 -14.31 7.81 0.20
N GLY A 251 -15.02 7.16 -0.73
CA GLY A 251 -15.16 7.60 -2.11
C GLY A 251 -15.90 8.93 -2.31
N ASN A 252 -16.66 9.41 -1.32
CA ASN A 252 -17.49 10.60 -1.53
C ASN A 252 -16.71 11.91 -1.31
N ARG A 253 -15.94 11.99 -0.22
CA ARG A 253 -15.17 13.17 0.22
C ARG A 253 -14.31 12.82 1.45
N GLY A 254 -13.58 13.78 2.01
CA GLY A 254 -12.77 13.57 3.22
C GLY A 254 -13.11 14.53 4.33
N HIS A 255 -13.03 14.07 5.59
CA HIS A 255 -13.08 14.95 6.75
C HIS A 255 -11.78 14.85 7.56
N VAL A 256 -11.50 15.89 8.35
CA VAL A 256 -10.58 15.80 9.49
C VAL A 256 -11.40 15.87 10.76
N LEU A 257 -11.17 14.93 11.66
CA LEU A 257 -11.85 14.83 12.95
C LEU A 257 -10.90 15.28 14.06
N ARG A 258 -11.32 16.21 14.91
CA ARG A 258 -10.67 16.51 16.20
C ARG A 258 -11.28 15.62 17.27
N TRP A 259 -10.43 14.97 18.06
CA TRP A 259 -10.88 14.24 19.24
C TRP A 259 -11.24 15.22 20.36
N THR A 260 -12.43 15.06 20.94
CA THR A 260 -12.96 15.88 22.05
C THR A 260 -13.39 15.02 23.24
N GLY A 261 -13.02 13.74 23.21
CA GLY A 261 -13.36 12.76 24.23
C GLY A 261 -12.40 12.73 25.42
N SER A 262 -12.58 11.70 26.23
CA SER A 262 -11.77 11.41 27.42
C SER A 262 -11.60 9.90 27.59
N LYS A 263 -10.89 9.44 28.62
CA LYS A 263 -10.78 8.01 28.93
C LYS A 263 -12.14 7.35 29.20
N THR A 264 -13.08 8.06 29.82
CA THR A 264 -14.42 7.55 30.18
C THR A 264 -15.43 7.70 29.04
N ASP A 265 -15.14 8.52 28.05
CA ASP A 265 -15.95 8.73 26.85
C ASP A 265 -15.03 8.93 25.63
N PRO A 266 -14.39 7.84 25.16
CA PRO A 266 -13.28 7.95 24.21
C PRO A 266 -13.74 8.28 22.79
N PHE A 267 -15.03 8.13 22.45
CA PHE A 267 -15.48 8.16 21.06
C PHE A 267 -16.11 9.48 20.60
N ARG A 268 -15.78 10.58 21.28
CA ARG A 268 -16.23 11.92 20.87
C ARG A 268 -15.27 12.58 19.89
N PHE A 269 -15.80 12.94 18.74
CA PHE A 269 -15.07 13.62 17.67
C PHE A 269 -15.90 14.77 17.09
N ALA A 270 -15.22 15.82 16.67
CA ALA A 270 -15.80 16.97 15.96
C ALA A 270 -15.18 17.08 14.56
N VAL A 271 -16.00 17.36 13.55
CA VAL A 271 -15.50 17.61 12.18
C VAL A 271 -14.90 19.01 12.14
N VAL A 272 -13.63 19.09 11.75
CA VAL A 272 -12.85 20.34 11.67
C VAL A 272 -12.27 20.59 10.27
N ALA A 273 -12.61 19.74 9.31
CA ALA A 273 -12.37 19.94 7.87
C ALA A 273 -13.43 19.20 7.05
N ASP A 274 -13.89 19.81 5.96
CA ASP A 274 -14.64 19.16 4.89
C ASP A 274 -13.88 19.34 3.57
N LEU A 275 -13.30 18.26 3.07
CA LEU A 275 -12.38 18.22 1.92
C LEU A 275 -13.05 17.50 0.76
N PRO A 276 -12.86 17.92 -0.50
CA PRO A 276 -13.51 17.28 -1.67
C PRO A 276 -12.93 15.90 -2.04
N ALA A 277 -11.98 15.40 -1.26
CA ALA A 277 -11.26 14.16 -1.51
C ALA A 277 -10.89 13.51 -0.17
N GLN A 278 -10.83 12.18 -0.12
CA GLN A 278 -10.57 11.43 1.11
C GLN A 278 -9.24 11.87 1.76
N ALA A 279 -9.24 12.18 3.05
CA ALA A 279 -8.01 12.43 3.80
C ALA A 279 -7.18 11.14 3.95
N ALA A 280 -5.89 11.21 3.63
CA ALA A 280 -5.02 10.04 3.51
C ALA A 280 -3.84 10.00 4.48
N ASP A 281 -3.06 11.08 4.61
CA ASP A 281 -2.03 11.26 5.64
C ASP A 281 -2.09 12.70 6.18
N LEU A 282 -1.60 12.92 7.39
CA LEU A 282 -1.63 14.20 8.08
C LEU A 282 -0.30 14.47 8.79
N THR A 283 0.17 15.71 8.74
CA THR A 283 1.32 16.18 9.54
C THR A 283 1.10 17.61 9.98
N VAL A 284 1.84 18.04 11.01
CA VAL A 284 1.96 19.45 11.36
C VAL A 284 3.11 20.06 10.57
N HIS A 285 2.91 21.26 10.01
CA HIS A 285 3.93 22.08 9.38
C HIS A 285 3.57 23.56 9.55
N ALA A 286 4.55 24.40 9.91
CA ALA A 286 4.36 25.85 10.04
C ALA A 286 3.11 26.29 10.84
N GLY A 287 2.82 25.60 11.97
CA GLY A 287 1.68 25.92 12.84
C GLY A 287 0.31 25.55 12.27
N ARG A 288 0.25 24.68 11.26
CA ARG A 288 -0.97 24.20 10.58
C ARG A 288 -0.93 22.68 10.44
N ILE A 289 -2.09 22.07 10.26
CA ILE A 289 -2.21 20.68 9.81
C ILE A 289 -2.24 20.68 8.28
N PHE A 290 -1.45 19.81 7.68
CA PHE A 290 -1.50 19.51 6.26
C PHE A 290 -2.05 18.10 6.06
N VAL A 291 -2.80 17.92 4.98
CA VAL A 291 -3.44 16.66 4.62
C VAL A 291 -3.11 16.32 3.17
N THR A 292 -2.62 15.12 2.92
CA THR A 292 -2.64 14.53 1.57
C THR A 292 -3.97 13.83 1.34
N THR A 293 -4.51 13.87 0.13
CA THR A 293 -5.78 13.23 -0.19
C THR A 293 -5.68 12.13 -1.23
N TRP A 294 -6.67 11.25 -1.22
CA TRP A 294 -6.94 10.24 -2.22
C TRP A 294 -8.15 10.64 -3.05
N PRO A 295 -8.17 10.30 -4.35
CA PRO A 295 -9.25 10.70 -5.23
C PRO A 295 -10.53 10.04 -4.72
N GLY A 296 -11.59 10.85 -4.63
CA GLY A 296 -12.91 10.36 -4.29
C GLY A 296 -13.47 9.62 -5.48
N ASP A 297 -13.31 8.30 -5.51
CA ASP A 297 -14.07 7.42 -6.39
C ASP A 297 -14.33 6.15 -5.60
N SER A 298 -15.61 5.77 -5.48
CA SER A 298 -16.00 4.48 -4.95
C SER A 298 -15.31 3.37 -5.76
N ASP A 299 -15.07 2.21 -5.15
CA ASP A 299 -14.52 1.02 -5.84
C ASP A 299 -15.38 0.57 -7.04
N ASP A 300 -16.51 1.24 -7.30
CA ASP A 300 -17.44 0.97 -8.37
C ASP A 300 -17.05 1.55 -9.74
N THR A 301 -16.07 2.44 -9.82
CA THR A 301 -15.72 3.18 -11.05
C THR A 301 -15.01 2.39 -12.15
N LEU A 302 -14.74 1.09 -11.95
CA LEU A 302 -14.36 0.21 -13.07
C LEU A 302 -15.50 0.00 -14.08
N SER A 303 -16.73 0.45 -13.77
CA SER A 303 -17.93 0.26 -14.59
C SER A 303 -18.61 1.57 -15.03
N ALA A 304 -18.16 2.73 -14.55
CA ALA A 304 -18.81 4.00 -14.86
C ALA A 304 -18.17 4.62 -16.12
N PRO A 305 -18.96 5.01 -17.14
CA PRO A 305 -18.52 6.01 -18.10
C PRO A 305 -18.02 7.23 -17.34
N ALA A 306 -17.00 7.91 -17.84
CA ALA A 306 -16.60 9.20 -17.29
C ALA A 306 -17.86 10.07 -17.11
N PRO A 307 -18.14 10.60 -15.90
CA PRO A 307 -19.29 11.46 -15.73
C PRO A 307 -19.19 12.63 -16.72
N ALA A 308 -20.34 13.03 -17.28
CA ALA A 308 -20.43 14.27 -18.02
C ALA A 308 -19.88 15.41 -17.14
N VAL A 309 -19.30 16.43 -17.78
CA VAL A 309 -18.53 17.55 -17.20
C VAL A 309 -19.25 18.35 -16.09
N GLU A 310 -20.47 17.97 -15.70
CA GLU A 310 -21.34 18.68 -14.76
C GLU A 310 -21.42 18.08 -13.34
N ASP A 311 -20.86 16.89 -13.07
CA ASP A 311 -20.75 16.37 -11.69
C ASP A 311 -19.63 17.13 -10.94
N PRO A 312 -19.80 17.53 -9.66
CA PRO A 312 -18.77 18.25 -8.94
C PRO A 312 -17.51 17.38 -8.94
N THR A 313 -16.50 17.88 -9.65
CA THR A 313 -15.25 17.17 -9.99
C THR A 313 -14.84 16.20 -8.87
N PRO A 314 -14.75 14.87 -9.13
CA PRO A 314 -14.05 13.96 -8.23
C PRO A 314 -12.71 14.60 -7.88
N GLY A 315 -12.52 14.89 -6.59
CA GLY A 315 -11.39 15.72 -6.16
C GLY A 315 -10.10 15.00 -6.49
N PHE A 316 -9.27 15.57 -7.36
CA PHE A 316 -7.90 15.08 -7.57
C PHE A 316 -7.18 14.93 -6.24
N ALA A 317 -6.28 13.96 -6.16
CA ALA A 317 -5.37 13.86 -5.03
C ALA A 317 -4.56 15.16 -4.88
N ALA A 318 -4.53 15.69 -3.67
CA ALA A 318 -4.12 17.05 -3.38
C ALA A 318 -3.51 17.19 -1.99
N VAL A 319 -2.80 18.30 -1.78
CA VAL A 319 -2.31 18.75 -0.48
C VAL A 319 -3.20 19.90 0.00
N TRP A 320 -3.79 19.72 1.17
CA TRP A 320 -4.66 20.68 1.83
C TRP A 320 -4.01 21.21 3.10
N MET A 321 -4.28 22.47 3.43
CA MET A 321 -3.70 23.20 4.55
C MET A 321 -4.81 23.78 5.42
N SER A 322 -4.77 23.53 6.72
CA SER A 322 -5.72 24.07 7.70
C SER A 322 -5.52 25.56 7.96
N PRO A 323 -6.46 26.25 8.63
CA PRO A 323 -6.20 27.47 9.40
C PRO A 323 -5.03 27.33 10.40
N LEU A 324 -4.54 28.46 10.93
CA LEU A 324 -3.50 28.44 11.97
C LEU A 324 -4.07 27.82 13.24
N LEU A 325 -3.31 26.91 13.85
CA LEU A 325 -3.77 26.18 15.03
C LEU A 325 -3.85 27.04 16.30
N PHE A 326 -3.12 28.17 16.33
CA PHE A 326 -2.99 29.02 17.51
C PHE A 326 -3.84 30.30 17.43
N VAL A 327 -4.73 30.42 16.44
CA VAL A 327 -5.63 31.58 16.31
C VAL A 327 -6.97 31.22 16.94
N GLY A 328 -7.26 31.80 18.11
CA GLY A 328 -8.48 31.53 18.87
C GLY A 328 -8.26 30.48 19.96
N ASP A 329 -9.21 29.54 20.07
CA ASP A 329 -9.07 28.39 20.99
C ASP A 329 -7.93 27.46 20.54
N PRO A 330 -7.30 26.70 21.46
CA PRO A 330 -6.26 25.75 21.09
C PRO A 330 -6.76 24.72 20.06
N GLY A 331 -6.02 24.60 18.96
CA GLY A 331 -6.34 23.71 17.85
C GLY A 331 -7.55 24.13 16.99
N LEU A 332 -7.91 23.29 16.02
CA LEU A 332 -9.04 23.57 15.11
C LEU A 332 -10.38 23.31 15.79
N THR A 333 -11.38 24.08 15.42
CA THR A 333 -12.78 23.98 15.88
C THR A 333 -13.71 23.61 14.72
N THR A 334 -14.98 23.39 15.01
CA THR A 334 -15.98 23.14 13.95
C THR A 334 -16.18 24.35 13.02
N ALA A 335 -15.84 25.56 13.48
CA ALA A 335 -15.91 26.77 12.63
C ALA A 335 -14.86 26.75 11.51
N ASP A 336 -13.77 26.00 11.68
CA ASP A 336 -12.68 25.90 10.72
C ASP A 336 -12.97 24.95 9.55
N ALA A 337 -14.06 24.17 9.63
CA ALA A 337 -14.32 23.07 8.70
C ALA A 337 -14.32 23.48 7.22
N GLY A 338 -14.83 24.69 6.92
CA GLY A 338 -14.87 25.24 5.55
C GLY A 338 -13.68 26.14 5.18
N SER A 339 -12.67 26.28 6.04
CA SER A 339 -11.56 27.26 5.88
C SER A 339 -10.23 26.61 5.48
N TRP A 340 -10.27 25.39 4.96
CA TRP A 340 -9.09 24.68 4.47
C TRP A 340 -8.75 25.10 3.03
N GLN A 341 -7.46 25.26 2.75
CA GLN A 341 -6.97 25.71 1.45
C GLN A 341 -6.24 24.58 0.73
N GLN A 342 -6.59 24.32 -0.53
CA GLN A 342 -5.77 23.49 -1.42
C GLN A 342 -4.52 24.28 -1.82
N VAL A 343 -3.34 23.71 -1.59
CA VAL A 343 -2.04 24.35 -1.91
C VAL A 343 -1.31 23.64 -3.05
N TRP A 344 -1.68 22.41 -3.37
CA TRP A 344 -1.15 21.65 -4.50
C TRP A 344 -2.15 20.56 -4.91
N ASN A 345 -2.18 20.19 -6.19
CA ASN A 345 -2.93 19.03 -6.66
C ASN A 345 -2.20 18.31 -7.81
N VAL A 346 -2.62 17.07 -8.06
CA VAL A 346 -1.93 16.19 -9.01
C VAL A 346 -1.96 16.67 -10.46
N SER A 347 -3.00 17.40 -10.89
CA SER A 347 -3.09 17.86 -12.28
C SER A 347 -2.08 18.97 -12.60
N SER A 348 -1.39 19.51 -11.57
CA SER A 348 -0.21 20.34 -11.79
C SER A 348 1.01 19.56 -12.28
N TYR A 349 1.04 18.23 -12.12
CA TYR A 349 2.17 17.36 -12.47
C TYR A 349 1.81 16.28 -13.50
N GLU A 350 0.67 15.59 -13.34
CA GLU A 350 0.23 14.52 -14.25
C GLU A 350 -0.55 15.13 -15.43
N PRO A 351 0.00 15.09 -16.66
CA PRO A 351 -0.63 15.70 -17.83
C PRO A 351 -1.81 14.88 -18.38
N ASP A 352 -1.90 13.58 -18.08
CA ASP A 352 -3.01 12.76 -18.53
C ASP A 352 -4.20 12.83 -17.55
N PRO A 353 -5.37 13.35 -17.97
CA PRO A 353 -6.50 13.58 -17.06
C PRO A 353 -7.14 12.29 -16.54
N VAL A 354 -6.99 11.16 -17.23
CA VAL A 354 -7.54 9.87 -16.77
C VAL A 354 -6.60 9.25 -15.74
N VAL A 355 -5.30 9.26 -16.02
CA VAL A 355 -4.28 8.78 -15.08
C VAL A 355 -4.27 9.65 -13.80
N ALA A 356 -4.41 10.97 -13.93
CA ALA A 356 -4.48 11.91 -12.80
C ALA A 356 -5.60 11.56 -11.80
N ARG A 357 -6.73 11.02 -12.27
CA ARG A 357 -7.85 10.58 -11.39
C ARG A 357 -7.54 9.28 -10.64
N ALA A 358 -6.59 8.48 -11.12
CA ALA A 358 -6.15 7.26 -10.44
C ALA A 358 -5.01 7.48 -9.44
N TYR A 359 -4.38 8.66 -9.42
CA TYR A 359 -3.32 8.99 -8.48
C TYR A 359 -3.84 9.13 -7.07
N ALA A 360 -3.10 8.58 -6.12
CA ALA A 360 -3.22 8.89 -4.71
C ALA A 360 -1.96 9.64 -4.23
N LEU A 361 -2.06 10.30 -3.07
CA LEU A 361 -0.91 10.80 -2.34
C LEU A 361 -0.66 9.96 -1.08
N GLY A 362 0.59 9.93 -0.64
CA GLY A 362 1.06 9.10 0.45
C GLY A 362 1.78 9.89 1.52
N GLY A 363 2.90 9.31 1.99
CA GLY A 363 3.69 9.80 3.12
C GLY A 363 3.89 11.30 3.09
N LEU A 364 3.68 11.93 4.24
CA LEU A 364 3.66 13.37 4.44
C LEU A 364 4.46 13.71 5.70
N ALA A 365 5.41 14.64 5.62
CA ALA A 365 6.22 15.04 6.77
C ALA A 365 6.72 16.49 6.68
N SER A 366 6.89 17.14 7.83
CA SER A 366 7.61 18.41 7.92
C SER A 366 9.08 18.16 8.27
N TYR A 367 9.99 18.62 7.41
CA TYR A 367 11.44 18.42 7.60
C TYR A 367 12.24 19.60 7.07
N GLY A 368 13.18 20.11 7.87
CA GLY A 368 14.11 21.17 7.44
C GLY A 368 13.44 22.46 6.97
N GLY A 369 12.24 22.80 7.46
CA GLY A 369 11.46 23.96 7.02
C GLY A 369 10.64 23.75 5.75
N TYR A 370 10.60 22.52 5.22
CA TYR A 370 9.78 22.14 4.07
C TYR A 370 8.72 21.13 4.49
N LEU A 371 7.61 21.11 3.76
CA LEU A 371 6.65 20.01 3.75
C LEU A 371 7.03 19.05 2.62
N PHE A 372 7.19 17.76 2.92
CA PHE A 372 7.48 16.70 1.96
C PHE A 372 6.24 15.85 1.74
N TRP A 373 5.98 15.46 0.49
CA TRP A 373 4.95 14.46 0.17
C TRP A 373 5.35 13.60 -1.02
N GLY A 374 4.82 12.38 -1.07
CA GLY A 374 5.02 11.47 -2.20
C GLY A 374 3.70 10.99 -2.82
N THR A 375 3.78 10.49 -4.05
CA THR A 375 2.64 9.90 -4.75
C THR A 375 2.46 8.43 -4.42
N MET A 376 1.28 7.90 -4.76
CA MET A 376 0.89 6.51 -4.64
C MET A 376 0.13 6.06 -5.89
N HIS A 377 0.53 4.92 -6.46
CA HIS A 377 -0.04 4.33 -7.67
C HIS A 377 -0.45 2.89 -7.40
N VAL A 378 -1.76 2.65 -7.33
CA VAL A 378 -2.27 1.27 -7.19
C VAL A 378 -1.86 0.51 -8.44
N PRO A 379 -1.13 -0.62 -8.33
CA PRO A 379 -0.67 -1.35 -9.50
C PRO A 379 -1.85 -1.63 -10.43
N LEU A 380 -1.65 -1.35 -11.72
CA LEU A 380 -2.63 -1.61 -12.79
C LEU A 380 -3.94 -0.79 -12.73
N LYS A 381 -4.24 -0.04 -11.67
CA LYS A 381 -5.50 0.74 -11.57
C LYS A 381 -5.64 1.76 -12.68
N ALA A 382 -4.61 2.57 -12.93
CA ALA A 382 -4.63 3.57 -14.01
C ALA A 382 -4.83 2.92 -15.38
N THR A 383 -4.21 1.76 -15.62
CA THR A 383 -4.43 0.97 -16.84
C THR A 383 -5.87 0.53 -16.97
N THR A 384 -6.47 -0.04 -15.91
CA THR A 384 -7.86 -0.53 -15.98
C THR A 384 -8.83 0.62 -16.25
N VAL A 385 -8.67 1.76 -15.57
CA VAL A 385 -9.50 2.95 -15.79
C VAL A 385 -9.33 3.49 -17.22
N HIS A 386 -8.09 3.54 -17.72
CA HIS A 386 -7.83 4.03 -19.06
C HIS A 386 -8.34 3.09 -20.16
N LEU A 387 -8.24 1.77 -19.99
CA LEU A 387 -8.82 0.80 -20.92
C LEU A 387 -10.36 0.91 -20.98
N ALA A 388 -11.01 1.25 -19.86
CA ALA A 388 -12.44 1.50 -19.83
C ALA A 388 -12.80 2.83 -20.51
N ALA A 389 -12.04 3.90 -20.26
CA ALA A 389 -12.30 5.23 -20.83
C ALA A 389 -12.01 5.31 -22.34
N TYR A 390 -10.92 4.67 -22.79
CA TYR A 390 -10.47 4.66 -24.18
C TYR A 390 -10.12 3.24 -24.64
N PRO A 391 -11.13 2.40 -24.95
CA PRO A 391 -10.92 1.02 -25.37
C PRO A 391 -10.07 0.94 -26.67
N PRO A 392 -8.87 0.32 -26.63
CA PRO A 392 -8.04 0.20 -27.82
C PRO A 392 -8.62 -0.77 -28.84
N LYS A 393 -8.42 -0.49 -30.14
CA LYS A 393 -8.96 -1.32 -31.24
C LYS A 393 -8.17 -2.60 -31.53
N ASN A 394 -6.94 -2.72 -31.00
CA ASN A 394 -6.05 -3.84 -31.27
C ASN A 394 -5.05 -4.05 -30.10
N GLU A 395 -4.36 -5.18 -30.12
CA GLU A 395 -3.42 -5.58 -29.07
C GLU A 395 -2.24 -4.60 -28.91
N ALA A 396 -1.78 -3.98 -30.01
CA ALA A 396 -0.71 -2.98 -29.93
C ALA A 396 -1.16 -1.75 -29.13
N GLY A 397 -2.40 -1.31 -29.32
CA GLY A 397 -3.00 -0.24 -28.53
C GLY A 397 -3.17 -0.61 -27.06
N VAL A 398 -3.56 -1.86 -26.75
CA VAL A 398 -3.61 -2.35 -25.36
C VAL A 398 -2.23 -2.29 -24.72
N ARG A 399 -1.20 -2.84 -25.37
CA ARG A 399 0.18 -2.79 -24.84
C ARG A 399 0.67 -1.36 -24.64
N ALA A 400 0.38 -0.45 -25.57
CA ALA A 400 0.71 0.96 -25.44
C ALA A 400 0.02 1.60 -24.22
N THR A 401 -1.27 1.32 -24.01
CA THR A 401 -2.00 1.82 -22.84
C THR A 401 -1.41 1.28 -21.54
N VAL A 402 -1.07 0.00 -21.45
CA VAL A 402 -0.41 -0.57 -20.26
C VAL A 402 0.91 0.16 -19.99
N GLN A 403 1.77 0.27 -21.00
CA GLN A 403 3.09 0.90 -20.86
C GLN A 403 3.00 2.37 -20.43
N ASN A 404 2.02 3.11 -20.97
CA ASN A 404 1.94 4.56 -20.81
C ASN A 404 1.08 5.01 -19.62
N THR A 405 0.40 4.11 -18.91
CA THR A 405 -0.42 4.45 -17.74
C THR A 405 0.22 4.09 -16.40
N GLN A 406 1.20 3.18 -16.38
CA GLN A 406 1.93 2.86 -15.15
C GLN A 406 2.82 4.04 -14.71
N ARG A 407 2.99 4.19 -13.40
CA ARG A 407 3.81 5.25 -12.78
C ARG A 407 4.57 4.69 -11.58
N ALA A 408 5.85 5.08 -11.48
CA ALA A 408 6.60 4.97 -10.24
C ALA A 408 6.38 6.24 -9.40
N ILE A 409 6.69 6.19 -8.11
CA ILE A 409 6.47 7.33 -7.21
C ILE A 409 7.20 8.60 -7.67
N SER A 410 6.59 9.74 -7.39
CA SER A 410 7.24 11.04 -7.40
C SER A 410 7.26 11.62 -5.98
N VAL A 411 8.31 12.37 -5.66
CA VAL A 411 8.49 13.01 -4.34
C VAL A 411 8.66 14.51 -4.54
N PHE A 412 7.92 15.27 -3.75
CA PHE A 412 7.88 16.72 -3.79
C PHE A 412 8.25 17.30 -2.43
N GLN A 413 8.71 18.55 -2.45
CA GLN A 413 8.74 19.38 -1.26
C GLN A 413 8.18 20.77 -1.53
N GLY A 414 7.67 21.41 -0.49
CA GLY A 414 7.09 22.74 -0.60
C GLY A 414 7.38 23.62 0.61
N ARG A 415 7.40 24.93 0.38
CA ARG A 415 7.55 25.96 1.42
C ARG A 415 6.67 27.17 1.11
N ASN A 416 6.37 27.97 2.13
CA ASN A 416 5.49 29.15 2.04
C ASN A 416 4.13 28.83 1.39
N LEU A 417 3.64 27.60 1.61
CA LEU A 417 2.41 27.09 1.01
C LEU A 417 1.22 27.98 1.41
N GLY A 418 0.33 28.24 0.47
CA GLY A 418 -0.83 29.11 0.63
C GLY A 418 -0.53 30.61 0.62
N THR A 419 0.71 31.02 0.35
CA THR A 419 1.11 32.44 0.21
C THR A 419 1.47 32.79 -1.24
N PRO A 420 1.57 34.09 -1.60
CA PRO A 420 2.07 34.51 -2.91
C PRO A 420 3.50 34.04 -3.22
N TRP A 421 4.27 33.64 -2.20
CA TRP A 421 5.66 33.15 -2.31
C TRP A 421 5.75 31.63 -2.25
N GLN A 422 4.62 30.94 -2.43
CA GLN A 422 4.58 29.49 -2.46
C GLN A 422 5.56 28.94 -3.49
N ASN A 423 6.34 27.95 -3.07
CA ASN A 423 7.28 27.24 -3.93
C ASN A 423 7.13 25.75 -3.69
N VAL A 424 6.91 25.01 -4.78
CA VAL A 424 6.87 23.55 -4.82
C VAL A 424 7.98 23.07 -5.75
N GLU A 425 8.84 22.20 -5.23
CA GLU A 425 9.95 21.58 -5.96
C GLU A 425 9.66 20.08 -6.16
N LEU A 426 9.90 19.59 -7.38
CA LEU A 426 9.95 18.16 -7.66
C LEU A 426 11.36 17.64 -7.29
N LEU A 427 11.45 16.70 -6.36
CA LEU A 427 12.72 16.09 -5.95
C LEU A 427 13.05 14.89 -6.83
N TYR A 428 12.07 13.99 -6.96
CA TYR A 428 12.16 12.78 -7.77
C TYR A 428 10.92 12.68 -8.64
N GLY A 429 11.10 12.54 -9.96
CA GLY A 429 9.97 12.48 -10.89
C GLY A 429 10.42 12.52 -12.35
N ALA A 430 9.54 13.00 -13.24
CA ALA A 430 9.81 13.13 -14.67
C ALA A 430 9.46 14.53 -15.19
N VAL A 431 10.19 14.98 -16.21
CA VAL A 431 9.92 16.26 -16.91
C VAL A 431 8.84 16.15 -17.95
N GLU A 432 8.63 14.94 -18.46
CA GLU A 432 7.57 14.58 -19.36
C GLU A 432 6.97 13.25 -18.92
N LEU A 433 5.65 13.12 -19.06
CA LEU A 433 4.92 11.88 -18.85
C LEU A 433 4.10 11.57 -20.09
N PRO A 434 3.84 10.27 -20.38
CA PRO A 434 2.92 9.90 -21.45
C PRO A 434 1.50 10.39 -21.14
N ALA A 435 0.89 11.09 -22.10
CA ALA A 435 -0.51 11.49 -22.06
C ALA A 435 -1.23 11.08 -23.33
N PHE A 436 -2.46 10.62 -23.18
CA PHE A 436 -3.32 10.22 -24.29
C PHE A 436 -4.11 11.41 -24.81
N ASP A 437 -3.95 11.70 -26.11
CA ASP A 437 -4.78 12.64 -26.83
C ASP A 437 -5.86 11.86 -27.61
N PRO A 438 -7.12 11.86 -27.18
CA PRO A 438 -8.19 11.14 -27.87
C PRO A 438 -8.58 11.77 -29.22
N ALA A 439 -8.28 13.06 -29.45
CA ALA A 439 -8.61 13.75 -30.70
C ALA A 439 -7.58 13.49 -31.82
N ALA A 440 -6.37 13.07 -31.44
CA ALA A 440 -5.31 12.74 -32.39
C ALA A 440 -5.72 11.65 -33.39
N ASN A 441 -5.03 11.62 -34.55
CA ASN A 441 -5.24 10.63 -35.61
C ASN A 441 -6.71 10.51 -36.06
N GLY A 442 -7.40 11.65 -36.21
CA GLY A 442 -8.80 11.68 -36.62
C GLY A 442 -9.76 11.05 -35.60
N GLY A 443 -9.49 11.22 -34.30
CA GLY A 443 -10.31 10.68 -33.21
C GLY A 443 -10.03 9.21 -32.87
N THR A 444 -8.96 8.62 -33.42
CA THR A 444 -8.52 7.27 -33.04
C THR A 444 -7.57 7.27 -31.83
N GLY A 445 -7.06 8.45 -31.48
CA GLY A 445 -6.22 8.70 -30.32
C GLY A 445 -4.74 8.40 -30.55
N ALA A 446 -3.89 9.04 -29.73
CA ALA A 446 -2.46 8.76 -29.69
C ALA A 446 -1.85 9.12 -28.33
N TRP A 447 -0.85 8.33 -27.93
CA TRP A 447 0.03 8.67 -26.80
C TRP A 447 1.12 9.64 -27.25
N ARG A 448 1.40 10.64 -26.44
CA ARG A 448 2.51 11.59 -26.64
C ARG A 448 3.22 11.87 -25.33
N ALA A 449 4.50 12.22 -25.40
CA ALA A 449 5.19 12.83 -24.27
C ALA A 449 4.59 14.23 -24.04
N ALA A 450 4.20 14.53 -22.81
CA ALA A 450 3.67 15.82 -22.41
C ALA A 450 4.46 16.34 -21.21
N SER A 451 4.85 17.62 -21.26
CA SER A 451 5.58 18.26 -20.16
C SER A 451 4.77 18.23 -18.88
N THR A 452 5.44 17.95 -17.77
CA THR A 452 4.87 18.05 -16.42
C THR A 452 4.98 19.46 -15.85
N GLY A 453 5.71 20.37 -16.50
CA GLY A 453 6.04 21.70 -15.96
C GLY A 453 7.09 21.70 -14.84
N TYR A 454 7.62 20.52 -14.46
CA TYR A 454 8.63 20.38 -13.42
C TYR A 454 9.97 19.87 -13.98
N THR A 455 11.05 20.14 -13.25
CA THR A 455 12.35 19.49 -13.43
C THR A 455 12.77 18.86 -12.10
N PRO A 456 13.01 17.54 -12.03
CA PRO A 456 13.37 16.89 -10.78
C PRO A 456 14.77 17.31 -10.35
N LYS A 457 14.92 17.63 -9.07
CA LYS A 457 16.18 18.12 -8.48
C LYS A 457 17.21 17.03 -8.25
N HIS A 458 16.79 15.80 -7.98
CA HIS A 458 17.66 14.74 -7.47
C HIS A 458 17.67 13.46 -8.32
N GLY A 459 16.56 13.09 -8.95
CA GLY A 459 16.54 11.89 -9.80
C GLY A 459 15.20 11.60 -10.44
N THR A 460 15.12 10.44 -11.10
CA THR A 460 13.90 9.96 -11.75
C THR A 460 12.82 9.57 -10.74
N SER A 461 11.59 9.41 -11.23
CA SER A 461 10.54 8.68 -10.51
C SER A 461 11.05 7.35 -9.95
N GLY A 462 10.44 6.88 -8.86
CA GLY A 462 10.81 5.65 -8.18
C GLY A 462 12.05 5.78 -7.29
N MET A 463 12.67 6.97 -7.22
CA MET A 463 13.93 7.20 -6.51
C MET A 463 15.06 6.28 -6.99
N GLY A 464 15.04 5.92 -8.29
CA GLY A 464 15.98 4.99 -8.92
C GLY A 464 15.43 3.59 -9.15
N ASN A 465 14.35 3.20 -8.46
CA ASN A 465 13.69 1.92 -8.63
C ASN A 465 12.27 2.11 -9.23
N PRO A 466 12.01 1.72 -10.50
CA PRO A 466 10.71 1.90 -11.13
C PRO A 466 9.59 1.03 -10.51
N TYR A 467 9.94 0.03 -9.72
CA TYR A 467 8.96 -0.78 -8.98
C TYR A 467 8.48 -0.10 -7.69
N ASN A 468 9.06 1.02 -7.27
CA ASN A 468 8.48 1.81 -6.19
C ASN A 468 7.19 2.49 -6.66
N ASN A 469 6.04 1.98 -6.24
CA ASN A 469 4.72 2.49 -6.65
C ASN A 469 3.99 3.24 -5.53
N TYR A 470 4.37 3.05 -4.25
CA TYR A 470 3.82 3.83 -3.14
C TYR A 470 4.89 4.50 -2.30
N THR A 471 4.66 5.77 -1.96
CA THR A 471 5.30 6.42 -0.82
C THR A 471 4.42 6.20 0.40
N TRP A 472 4.67 5.16 1.21
CA TRP A 472 3.69 4.75 2.23
C TRP A 472 3.69 5.61 3.48
N LYS A 473 4.87 5.87 4.05
CA LYS A 473 5.00 6.72 5.22
C LYS A 473 6.30 7.50 5.17
N MET A 474 6.29 8.66 5.80
CA MET A 474 7.49 9.43 6.09
C MET A 474 7.56 9.71 7.59
N VAL A 475 8.76 9.70 8.16
CA VAL A 475 8.98 10.06 9.57
C VAL A 475 10.33 10.74 9.74
N VAL A 476 10.40 11.71 10.65
CA VAL A 476 11.66 12.35 11.02
C VAL A 476 12.23 11.69 12.27
N ALA A 477 13.50 11.32 12.24
CA ALA A 477 14.25 10.79 13.37
C ALA A 477 15.74 11.10 13.24
N GLY A 478 16.39 11.45 14.35
CA GLY A 478 17.85 11.72 14.38
C GLY A 478 18.30 12.81 13.39
N GLY A 479 17.44 13.80 13.12
CA GLY A 479 17.74 14.87 12.17
C GLY A 479 17.61 14.48 10.69
N LYS A 480 17.04 13.31 10.38
CA LYS A 480 16.84 12.79 9.02
C LYS A 480 15.36 12.55 8.74
N LEU A 481 14.99 12.61 7.47
CA LEU A 481 13.66 12.21 7.01
C LEU A 481 13.74 10.85 6.35
N PHE A 482 13.11 9.85 6.97
CA PHE A 482 12.97 8.50 6.41
C PHE A 482 11.73 8.41 5.54
N VAL A 483 11.84 7.67 4.43
CA VAL A 483 10.76 7.43 3.46
C VAL A 483 10.65 5.93 3.25
N GLY A 484 9.53 5.36 3.66
CA GLY A 484 9.20 3.95 3.44
C GLY A 484 8.34 3.78 2.20
N THR A 485 8.72 2.86 1.31
CA THR A 485 8.01 2.62 0.05
C THR A 485 7.28 1.27 0.01
N MET A 486 6.54 1.05 -1.07
CA MET A 486 6.17 -0.29 -1.56
C MET A 486 6.89 -0.54 -2.87
N ASP A 487 7.52 -1.70 -2.97
CA ASP A 487 8.02 -2.31 -4.18
C ASP A 487 7.05 -3.44 -4.60
N TRP A 488 6.46 -3.38 -5.79
CA TRP A 488 5.52 -4.41 -6.26
C TRP A 488 6.14 -5.47 -7.17
N SER A 489 7.46 -5.45 -7.37
CA SER A 489 8.18 -6.33 -8.31
C SER A 489 7.93 -7.81 -8.04
N TYR A 490 7.91 -8.23 -6.77
CA TYR A 490 7.71 -9.63 -6.39
C TYR A 490 6.34 -10.18 -6.82
N ILE A 491 5.30 -9.35 -6.77
CA ILE A 491 3.92 -9.74 -7.12
C ILE A 491 3.53 -9.41 -8.56
N SER A 492 4.42 -8.73 -9.30
CA SER A 492 4.09 -8.09 -10.58
C SER A 492 3.65 -9.08 -11.65
N LYS A 493 4.31 -10.24 -11.73
CA LYS A 493 4.07 -11.27 -12.74
C LYS A 493 2.69 -11.88 -12.60
N GLU A 494 2.36 -12.38 -11.42
CA GLU A 494 1.08 -13.02 -11.13
C GLU A 494 -0.05 -11.99 -11.21
N LEU A 495 0.15 -10.77 -10.69
CA LEU A 495 -0.83 -9.71 -10.79
C LEU A 495 -1.12 -9.32 -12.26
N GLY A 496 -0.08 -9.27 -13.08
CA GLY A 496 -0.20 -9.03 -14.52
C GLY A 496 -0.97 -10.15 -15.24
N GLN A 497 -0.70 -11.42 -14.90
CA GLN A 497 -1.43 -12.58 -15.44
C GLN A 497 -2.92 -12.57 -15.03
N GLN A 498 -3.21 -12.31 -13.76
CA GLN A 498 -4.59 -12.21 -13.25
C GLN A 498 -5.36 -11.09 -13.94
N THR A 499 -4.73 -9.92 -14.09
CA THR A 499 -5.35 -8.77 -14.75
C THR A 499 -5.57 -9.03 -16.24
N ALA A 500 -4.61 -9.67 -16.92
CA ALA A 500 -4.79 -10.08 -18.31
C ALA A 500 -5.96 -11.03 -18.49
N ALA A 501 -6.06 -12.07 -17.65
CA ALA A 501 -7.17 -13.03 -17.69
C ALA A 501 -8.53 -12.36 -17.44
N ARG A 502 -8.61 -11.47 -16.43
CA ARG A 502 -9.83 -10.72 -16.12
C ARG A 502 -10.30 -9.85 -17.28
N LEU A 503 -9.35 -9.20 -17.97
CA LEU A 503 -9.63 -8.28 -19.07
C LEU A 503 -9.71 -8.99 -20.43
N ASP A 504 -9.68 -10.33 -20.46
CA ASP A 504 -9.66 -11.16 -21.67
C ASP A 504 -8.55 -10.75 -22.66
N LEU A 505 -7.36 -10.47 -22.12
CA LEU A 505 -6.19 -10.02 -22.89
C LEU A 505 -5.27 -11.20 -23.26
N PRO A 506 -4.65 -11.19 -24.45
CA PRO A 506 -3.70 -12.22 -24.86
C PRO A 506 -2.50 -12.35 -23.92
N GLY A 507 -1.93 -13.56 -23.80
CA GLY A 507 -0.83 -13.86 -22.88
C GLY A 507 0.43 -12.99 -23.03
N ALA A 508 0.74 -12.51 -24.25
CA ALA A 508 1.85 -11.56 -24.47
C ALA A 508 1.64 -10.20 -23.76
N THR A 509 0.38 -9.83 -23.50
CA THR A 509 0.04 -8.61 -22.76
C THR A 509 0.25 -8.78 -21.26
N ALA A 510 0.15 -10.00 -20.72
CA ALA A 510 0.43 -10.28 -19.31
C ALA A 510 1.88 -9.91 -18.92
N ALA A 511 2.86 -10.22 -19.79
CA ALA A 511 4.25 -9.81 -19.58
C ALA A 511 4.42 -8.28 -19.58
N THR A 512 3.61 -7.56 -20.36
CA THR A 512 3.63 -6.09 -20.38
C THR A 512 3.01 -5.51 -19.11
N LEU A 513 1.95 -6.15 -18.57
CA LEU A 513 1.31 -5.76 -17.30
C LEU A 513 2.23 -6.01 -16.09
N ALA A 514 3.09 -7.02 -16.15
CA ALA A 514 4.08 -7.31 -15.11
C ALA A 514 5.31 -6.38 -15.14
N ALA A 515 5.50 -5.62 -16.21
CA ALA A 515 6.69 -4.82 -16.38
C ALA A 515 6.65 -3.54 -15.55
N ALA A 516 7.79 -3.15 -14.98
CA ALA A 516 7.96 -1.84 -14.36
C ALA A 516 7.62 -0.70 -15.34
N PRO A 517 7.09 0.43 -14.85
CA PRO A 517 6.90 1.63 -15.67
C PRO A 517 8.22 2.09 -16.30
N ALA A 518 8.13 2.72 -17.48
CA ALA A 518 9.29 3.37 -18.07
C ALA A 518 9.70 4.57 -17.22
N LEU A 519 11.01 4.74 -17.00
CA LEU A 519 11.55 5.93 -16.35
C LEU A 519 11.65 7.07 -17.36
N GLY A 520 11.10 8.24 -17.02
CA GLY A 520 11.21 9.43 -17.85
C GLY A 520 12.66 9.92 -17.97
N ALA A 521 12.97 10.64 -19.06
CA ALA A 521 14.28 11.28 -19.22
C ALA A 521 14.50 12.33 -18.10
N THR A 522 15.75 12.48 -17.67
CA THR A 522 16.16 13.50 -16.67
C THR A 522 17.05 14.53 -17.37
N PRO A 523 16.62 15.80 -17.50
CA PRO A 523 17.47 16.85 -18.07
C PRO A 523 18.77 17.00 -17.30
N GLY A 524 19.88 17.09 -18.02
CA GLY A 524 21.23 17.19 -17.44
C GLY A 524 21.91 15.85 -17.10
N VAL A 525 21.20 14.72 -17.24
CA VAL A 525 21.76 13.37 -17.00
C VAL A 525 21.79 12.53 -18.29
N SER A 526 20.68 12.46 -19.05
CA SER A 526 20.60 11.72 -20.32
C SER A 526 19.39 12.15 -21.16
N ALA A 527 19.56 12.21 -22.49
CA ALA A 527 18.47 12.45 -23.45
C ALA A 527 17.61 11.20 -23.73
N ALA A 528 18.09 10.01 -23.37
CA ALA A 528 17.35 8.75 -23.50
C ALA A 528 16.92 8.20 -22.14
N PRO A 529 15.74 7.56 -22.03
CA PRO A 529 15.34 6.81 -20.84
C PRO A 529 16.43 5.79 -20.46
N PRO A 530 16.81 5.67 -19.18
CA PRO A 530 17.70 4.58 -18.77
C PRO A 530 17.03 3.22 -19.03
N PRO A 531 17.81 2.16 -19.31
CA PRO A 531 17.27 0.81 -19.37
C PRO A 531 16.60 0.46 -18.03
N ARG A 532 15.52 -0.32 -18.09
CA ARG A 532 14.85 -0.79 -16.87
C ARG A 532 15.81 -1.70 -16.10
N PRO A 533 16.11 -1.41 -14.82
CA PRO A 533 16.92 -2.31 -14.01
C PRO A 533 16.16 -3.63 -13.79
N ASP A 534 16.92 -4.70 -13.58
CA ASP A 534 16.36 -5.95 -13.10
C ASP A 534 15.74 -5.73 -11.70
N PRO A 535 14.61 -6.39 -11.39
CA PRO A 535 13.95 -6.22 -10.11
C PRO A 535 14.84 -6.73 -8.98
N VAL A 536 14.98 -5.89 -7.94
CA VAL A 536 15.48 -6.31 -6.63
C VAL A 536 14.27 -6.43 -5.72
N TYR A 537 14.13 -7.58 -5.06
CA TYR A 537 12.95 -7.86 -4.24
C TYR A 537 13.08 -7.30 -2.82
N GLY A 538 11.96 -6.80 -2.32
CA GLY A 538 11.83 -6.23 -0.99
C GLY A 538 11.61 -4.72 -1.01
N ALA A 539 11.20 -4.21 0.13
CA ALA A 539 10.93 -2.79 0.33
C ALA A 539 12.20 -1.96 0.18
N ASP A 540 12.02 -0.75 -0.38
CA ASP A 540 13.03 0.28 -0.26
C ASP A 540 12.73 1.18 0.96
N LEU A 541 13.80 1.47 1.69
CA LEU A 541 13.84 2.48 2.74
C LEU A 541 14.90 3.52 2.37
N PHE A 542 14.46 4.77 2.25
CA PHE A 542 15.35 5.90 1.95
C PHE A 542 15.45 6.85 3.14
N ALA A 543 16.53 7.64 3.18
CA ALA A 543 16.68 8.75 4.11
C ALA A 543 17.23 10.00 3.43
N PHE A 544 16.58 11.15 3.65
CA PHE A 544 17.17 12.45 3.37
C PHE A 544 18.00 12.89 4.57
N LEU A 545 19.30 13.09 4.36
CA LEU A 545 20.23 13.61 5.38
C LEU A 545 20.14 15.15 5.55
N GLY A 546 19.40 15.81 4.67
CA GLY A 546 19.12 17.24 4.72
C GLY A 546 18.07 17.61 3.68
N PRO A 547 17.33 18.73 3.85
CA PRO A 547 16.19 19.07 2.98
C PRO A 547 16.58 19.44 1.55
N ASN A 548 17.88 19.69 1.28
CA ASN A 548 18.39 20.02 -0.05
C ASN A 548 19.34 18.96 -0.61
N ARG A 549 19.48 17.81 0.08
CA ARG A 549 20.33 16.70 -0.34
C ARG A 549 19.47 15.64 -1.02
N PRO A 550 20.00 14.89 -2.00
CA PRO A 550 19.32 13.69 -2.48
C PRO A 550 19.14 12.71 -1.32
N ALA A 551 18.12 11.87 -1.43
CA ALA A 551 17.92 10.74 -0.53
C ALA A 551 19.00 9.68 -0.74
N GLU A 552 19.39 9.04 0.35
CA GLU A 552 20.30 7.90 0.39
C GLU A 552 19.50 6.62 0.63
N VAL A 553 19.91 5.52 0.00
CA VAL A 553 19.32 4.20 0.21
C VAL A 553 19.80 3.69 1.58
N VAL A 554 18.86 3.46 2.49
CA VAL A 554 19.13 2.82 3.80
C VAL A 554 19.09 1.30 3.63
N ASN A 555 18.11 0.80 2.87
CA ASN A 555 17.97 -0.60 2.48
C ASN A 555 17.08 -0.69 1.23
N ASN A 556 17.29 -1.71 0.39
CA ASN A 556 16.51 -2.00 -0.81
C ASN A 556 16.24 -3.51 -0.99
N THR A 557 16.21 -4.24 0.13
CA THR A 557 16.08 -5.71 0.17
C THR A 557 15.07 -6.16 1.24
N GLY A 558 14.15 -5.27 1.63
CA GLY A 558 13.12 -5.58 2.62
C GLY A 558 13.63 -5.75 4.05
N LEU A 559 14.78 -5.16 4.38
CA LEU A 559 15.47 -5.22 5.67
C LEU A 559 15.74 -6.65 6.14
N GLY A 560 16.37 -7.46 5.27
CA GLY A 560 16.76 -8.84 5.56
C GLY A 560 15.69 -9.88 5.20
N ASN A 561 14.51 -9.45 4.77
CA ASN A 561 13.46 -10.33 4.26
C ASN A 561 12.91 -9.75 2.95
N TYR A 562 13.33 -10.30 1.81
CA TYR A 562 12.94 -9.79 0.48
C TYR A 562 11.44 -9.96 0.17
N LEU A 563 10.70 -10.74 0.97
CA LEU A 563 9.24 -10.85 0.88
C LEU A 563 8.51 -9.69 1.56
N ASN A 564 9.21 -8.92 2.40
CA ASN A 564 8.72 -7.63 2.88
C ASN A 564 8.69 -6.64 1.73
N TYR A 565 7.63 -6.63 0.93
CA TYR A 565 7.53 -5.79 -0.25
C TYR A 565 7.26 -4.30 0.06
N GLY A 566 7.21 -3.90 1.33
CA GLY A 566 7.18 -2.50 1.67
C GLY A 566 7.21 -2.16 3.17
N VAL A 567 7.69 -0.95 3.46
CA VAL A 567 7.73 -0.34 4.78
C VAL A 567 6.42 0.42 4.99
N ARG A 568 5.42 -0.25 5.56
CA ARG A 568 4.03 0.21 5.55
C ARG A 568 3.74 1.34 6.51
N ASN A 569 4.34 1.32 7.69
CA ASN A 569 4.20 2.38 8.69
C ASN A 569 5.49 2.61 9.45
N MET A 570 5.59 3.79 10.05
CA MET A 570 6.73 4.15 10.90
C MET A 570 6.29 5.08 12.04
N VAL A 571 6.95 4.94 13.19
CA VAL A 571 6.93 5.91 14.29
C VAL A 571 8.35 6.09 14.82
N SER A 572 8.67 7.27 15.31
CA SER A 572 9.99 7.57 15.85
C SER A 572 9.99 7.84 17.36
N ASP A 573 11.14 7.57 17.97
CA ASP A 573 11.49 7.98 19.33
C ASP A 573 12.88 8.61 19.33
N GLY A 574 12.93 9.94 19.18
CA GLY A 574 14.16 10.70 19.03
C GLY A 574 14.95 10.30 17.78
N SER A 575 15.90 9.39 17.97
CA SER A 575 16.77 8.85 16.91
C SER A 575 16.45 7.41 16.51
N THR A 576 15.52 6.77 17.21
CA THR A 576 15.06 5.42 16.86
C THR A 576 13.86 5.53 15.92
N VAL A 577 13.80 4.69 14.90
CA VAL A 577 12.59 4.50 14.10
C VAL A 577 12.14 3.06 14.26
N TYR A 578 10.85 2.88 14.53
CA TYR A 578 10.19 1.59 14.49
C TYR A 578 9.41 1.48 13.18
N LEU A 579 9.62 0.37 12.47
CA LEU A 579 9.07 0.10 11.16
C LEU A 579 8.05 -1.02 11.26
N GLY A 580 6.88 -0.81 10.67
CA GLY A 580 5.90 -1.85 10.43
C GLY A 580 5.98 -2.31 8.98
N MET A 581 6.33 -3.57 8.77
CA MET A 581 6.51 -4.16 7.45
C MET A 581 5.20 -4.73 6.90
N ALA A 582 5.16 -4.88 5.59
CA ALA A 582 4.07 -5.55 4.89
C ALA A 582 4.61 -6.68 4.01
N ASN A 583 4.05 -7.87 4.21
CA ASN A 583 4.48 -9.10 3.55
C ASN A 583 3.27 -10.02 3.38
N PRO A 584 2.74 -10.18 2.15
CA PRO A 584 1.56 -10.97 1.88
C PRO A 584 1.83 -12.45 1.56
N MET A 585 3.07 -12.94 1.69
CA MET A 585 3.46 -14.30 1.28
C MET A 585 3.01 -15.34 2.30
N ASN A 586 1.69 -15.53 2.38
CA ASN A 586 1.02 -16.20 3.49
C ASN A 586 1.29 -17.70 3.59
N LEU A 587 1.98 -18.32 2.62
CA LEU A 587 2.37 -19.73 2.64
C LEU A 587 3.85 -19.97 3.02
N ARG A 588 4.67 -18.91 3.08
CA ARG A 588 6.06 -18.97 3.56
C ARG A 588 6.08 -18.96 5.08
N THR A 589 6.23 -20.15 5.66
CA THR A 589 6.11 -20.40 7.10
C THR A 589 7.12 -21.42 7.64
N ASP A 590 8.04 -21.91 6.81
CA ASP A 590 8.98 -22.98 7.15
C ASP A 590 10.34 -22.40 7.52
N PRO A 591 10.64 -22.23 8.82
CA PRO A 591 11.89 -21.59 9.27
C PRO A 591 13.14 -22.41 9.00
N ASP A 592 12.99 -23.65 8.51
CA ASP A 592 14.10 -24.56 8.22
C ASP A 592 14.53 -24.53 6.74
N ASP A 593 13.84 -23.76 5.87
CA ASP A 593 14.23 -23.54 4.48
C ASP A 593 15.13 -22.30 4.29
N ASP A 594 15.57 -22.03 3.06
CA ASP A 594 16.43 -20.89 2.72
C ASP A 594 15.64 -19.65 2.23
N VAL A 595 14.32 -19.64 2.44
CA VAL A 595 13.41 -18.57 2.04
C VAL A 595 12.89 -17.82 3.27
N PRO A 596 12.90 -16.48 3.28
CA PRO A 596 12.35 -15.72 4.39
C PRO A 596 10.84 -15.97 4.60
N GLU A 597 10.37 -15.83 5.84
CA GLU A 597 8.96 -16.08 6.14
C GLU A 597 8.02 -14.91 5.82
N GLY A 598 6.76 -15.25 5.56
CA GLY A 598 5.64 -14.35 5.34
C GLY A 598 5.16 -13.59 6.58
N GLY A 599 4.21 -12.69 6.37
CA GLY A 599 3.52 -11.96 7.44
C GLY A 599 4.29 -10.75 7.99
N TRP A 600 3.58 -9.90 8.73
CA TRP A 600 4.14 -8.64 9.21
C TRP A 600 5.36 -8.82 10.12
N GLU A 601 6.26 -7.84 10.07
CA GLU A 601 7.39 -7.69 10.98
C GLU A 601 7.36 -6.30 11.62
N LEU A 602 7.79 -6.23 12.87
CA LEU A 602 8.12 -5.00 13.59
C LEU A 602 9.64 -4.93 13.69
N LEU A 603 10.23 -3.94 13.02
CA LEU A 603 11.66 -3.72 13.01
C LEU A 603 12.02 -2.42 13.72
N LYS A 604 13.28 -2.28 14.12
CA LYS A 604 13.85 -1.07 14.71
C LYS A 604 15.14 -0.70 14.01
N ILE A 605 15.34 0.59 13.76
CA ILE A 605 16.59 1.16 13.26
C ILE A 605 17.05 2.32 14.13
N ASN A 606 18.37 2.48 14.26
CA ASN A 606 18.98 3.61 14.97
C ASN A 606 19.54 4.63 13.96
N ALA A 607 18.92 5.79 13.87
CA ALA A 607 19.22 6.80 12.85
C ALA A 607 20.65 7.40 12.95
N TRP A 608 21.34 7.31 14.09
CA TRP A 608 22.73 7.77 14.24
C TRP A 608 23.75 6.94 13.46
N ARG A 609 23.41 5.70 13.11
CA ARG A 609 24.34 4.76 12.46
C ARG A 609 24.39 4.88 10.94
N TYR A 610 23.61 5.82 10.40
CA TYR A 610 23.47 6.08 8.96
C TYR A 610 23.88 7.51 8.64
#